data_AF-A0AA36N8N3-F1
#
_entry.id   AF-A0AA36N8N3-F1
#
_cell.length_a   1.000
_cell.length_b   1.000
_cell.length_c   1.000
_cell.angle_alpha   90.00
_cell.angle_beta   90.00
_cell.angle_gamma   90.00
#
_symmetry.space_group_name_H-M   'P 1'
#
loop_
_entity.id
_entity.type
_entity.pdbx_description
1 polymer ?
#
loop_
_entity_poly.entity_id
_entity_poly.type
_entity_poly.pdbx_seq_one_letter_code
_entity_poly.pdbx_strand_id
1 'polypeptide(L)'
;SLSPPSLSPPSRPLKRHVRSLATSRARLARLARASAARGSPYEQQTFASRTEWRVRAISASSLHLRTNHLYVNSEDIRETGYTYVMPKNILKTFICISDLRTQVAAYLYGISPPDNPQVKEIRCMVMVPQVGTHSNVTLPQQLPDHDHLRDLEPLGWIHTQPQEQPHLSPQDVTFHARMLADNKTWLADQTIIITCSFTPGSCSLTAYRITPQGFQWGKSNKDTGPNPAGFLPTHAEKVQMLLSDIFLGFFMVPDNGIWNFNFMGQKHNPTMKYSLCVENPREYYHECHRRFRG
;
A
#
# COMPACT_ATOMS: atom_id res chain seq x y z
N SER A 1 -17.32 -17.50 78.64
CA SER A 1 -18.13 -18.11 77.56
C SER A 1 -18.50 -17.02 76.58
N LEU A 2 -18.13 -17.16 75.30
CA LEU A 2 -18.75 -16.53 74.12
C LEU A 2 -17.97 -16.99 72.88
N SER A 3 -18.62 -17.82 72.07
CA SER A 3 -18.12 -18.38 70.80
C SER A 3 -18.58 -17.51 69.61
N PRO A 4 -17.85 -17.47 68.49
CA PRO A 4 -18.24 -16.68 67.31
C PRO A 4 -19.27 -17.41 66.42
N PRO A 5 -20.08 -16.68 65.62
CA PRO A 5 -21.11 -17.27 64.77
C PRO A 5 -20.57 -17.68 63.38
N SER A 6 -21.25 -18.66 62.78
CA SER A 6 -20.95 -19.27 61.49
C SER A 6 -21.37 -18.40 60.29
N LEU A 7 -20.50 -18.33 59.28
CA LEU A 7 -20.78 -17.74 57.97
C LEU A 7 -21.46 -18.77 57.05
N SER A 8 -22.62 -18.41 56.49
CA SER A 8 -23.32 -19.16 55.45
C SER A 8 -22.91 -18.66 54.05
N PRO A 9 -22.90 -19.51 52.99
CA PRO A 9 -22.43 -19.12 51.67
C PRO A 9 -23.49 -18.34 50.88
N PRO A 10 -23.10 -17.46 49.93
CA PRO A 10 -24.06 -16.69 49.16
C PRO A 10 -24.80 -17.56 48.13
N SER A 11 -26.07 -17.24 47.97
CA SER A 11 -27.06 -17.88 47.12
C SER A 11 -26.77 -17.73 45.62
N ARG A 12 -27.31 -18.65 44.81
CA ARG A 12 -27.14 -18.79 43.36
C ARG A 12 -28.23 -18.03 42.54
N PRO A 13 -28.11 -16.73 42.19
CA PRO A 13 -28.90 -16.20 41.07
C PRO A 13 -28.07 -15.71 39.87
N LEU A 14 -26.80 -15.29 40.03
CA LEU A 14 -26.04 -14.65 38.94
C LEU A 14 -25.56 -15.58 37.81
N LYS A 15 -25.38 -16.89 38.05
CA LYS A 15 -24.88 -17.82 37.02
C LYS A 15 -25.91 -18.18 35.92
N ARG A 16 -27.21 -17.97 36.16
CA ARG A 16 -28.28 -18.30 35.18
C ARG A 16 -28.47 -17.21 34.11
N HIS A 17 -28.32 -15.93 34.47
CA HIS A 17 -28.48 -14.82 33.52
C HIS A 17 -27.34 -14.73 32.50
N VAL A 18 -26.09 -14.97 32.91
CA VAL A 18 -24.93 -14.95 32.01
C VAL A 18 -24.98 -16.10 30.98
N ARG A 19 -25.46 -17.29 31.38
CA ARG A 19 -25.66 -18.42 30.45
C ARG A 19 -26.78 -18.14 29.43
N SER A 20 -27.87 -17.49 29.84
CA SER A 20 -28.98 -17.12 28.94
C SER A 20 -28.54 -16.18 27.80
N LEU A 21 -27.79 -15.13 28.14
CA LEU A 21 -27.26 -14.15 27.17
C LEU A 21 -26.23 -14.75 26.20
N ALA A 22 -25.35 -15.64 26.69
CA ALA A 22 -24.39 -16.35 25.86
C ALA A 22 -25.08 -17.32 24.88
N THR A 23 -26.16 -17.98 25.33
CA THR A 23 -26.95 -18.90 24.49
C THR A 23 -27.75 -18.13 23.43
N SER A 24 -28.24 -16.93 23.75
CA SER A 24 -28.92 -16.03 22.80
C SER A 24 -27.97 -15.50 21.72
N ARG A 25 -26.76 -15.08 22.08
CA ARG A 25 -25.70 -14.69 21.12
C ARG A 25 -25.26 -15.85 20.22
N ALA A 26 -25.07 -17.04 20.77
CA ALA A 26 -24.73 -18.23 20.00
C ALA A 26 -25.87 -18.62 19.03
N ARG A 27 -27.14 -18.46 19.44
CA ARG A 27 -28.31 -18.73 18.59
C ARG A 27 -28.46 -17.69 17.48
N LEU A 28 -28.21 -16.41 17.76
CA LEU A 28 -28.19 -15.34 16.75
C LEU A 28 -27.03 -15.50 15.77
N ALA A 29 -25.82 -15.85 16.23
CA ALA A 29 -24.68 -16.15 15.36
C ALA A 29 -24.93 -17.38 14.47
N ARG A 30 -25.63 -18.39 14.99
CA ARG A 30 -26.00 -19.60 14.24
C ARG A 30 -27.13 -19.32 13.24
N LEU A 31 -28.08 -18.44 13.56
CA LEU A 31 -29.11 -17.98 12.63
C LEU A 31 -28.53 -17.08 11.52
N ALA A 32 -27.58 -16.20 11.84
CA ALA A 32 -26.85 -15.38 10.87
C ALA A 32 -25.97 -16.22 9.93
N ARG A 33 -25.37 -17.31 10.44
CA ARG A 33 -24.66 -18.30 9.60
C ARG A 33 -25.62 -19.12 8.73
N ALA A 34 -26.81 -19.44 9.25
CA ALA A 34 -27.82 -20.20 8.50
C ALA A 34 -28.56 -19.39 7.43
N SER A 35 -28.58 -18.05 7.52
CA SER A 35 -29.06 -17.17 6.45
C SER A 35 -28.00 -16.92 5.38
N ALA A 36 -26.72 -16.82 5.76
CA ALA A 36 -25.61 -16.75 4.81
C ALA A 36 -25.44 -18.02 3.95
N ALA A 37 -25.80 -19.19 4.49
CA ALA A 37 -25.71 -20.48 3.79
C ALA A 37 -26.85 -20.75 2.79
N ARG A 38 -27.84 -19.83 2.66
CA ARG A 38 -29.01 -20.00 1.79
C ARG A 38 -29.11 -19.02 0.62
N GLY A 39 -28.10 -18.16 0.43
CA GLY A 39 -28.01 -17.33 -0.77
C GLY A 39 -27.37 -18.08 -1.93
N SER A 40 -27.74 -17.71 -3.15
CA SER A 40 -27.00 -18.13 -4.37
C SER A 40 -25.51 -17.76 -4.25
N PRO A 41 -24.59 -18.42 -4.98
CA PRO A 41 -23.16 -18.08 -4.96
C PRO A 41 -22.90 -16.59 -5.20
N TYR A 42 -23.73 -15.94 -6.02
CA TYR A 42 -23.70 -14.50 -6.28
C TYR A 42 -24.09 -13.66 -5.06
N GLU A 43 -25.14 -14.04 -4.32
CA GLU A 43 -25.56 -13.34 -3.09
C GLU A 43 -24.54 -13.54 -1.96
N GLN A 44 -23.92 -14.73 -1.88
CA GLN A 44 -22.84 -14.99 -0.92
C GLN A 44 -21.59 -14.15 -1.23
N GLN A 45 -21.19 -14.03 -2.50
CA GLN A 45 -20.10 -13.15 -2.95
C GLN A 45 -20.44 -11.65 -2.72
N THR A 46 -21.68 -11.25 -2.97
CA THR A 46 -22.15 -9.87 -2.73
C THR A 46 -22.24 -9.54 -1.24
N PHE A 47 -22.58 -10.50 -0.39
CA PHE A 47 -22.62 -10.33 1.06
C PHE A 47 -21.23 -10.34 1.70
N ALA A 48 -20.33 -11.21 1.23
CA ALA A 48 -18.93 -11.26 1.63
C ALA A 48 -18.23 -9.93 1.30
N SER A 49 -18.38 -9.43 0.08
CA SER A 49 -17.82 -8.14 -0.34
C SER A 49 -18.36 -6.97 0.48
N ARG A 50 -19.66 -6.94 0.84
CA ARG A 50 -20.26 -5.89 1.69
C ARG A 50 -19.75 -5.88 3.14
N THR A 51 -19.30 -7.02 3.67
CA THR A 51 -18.81 -7.13 5.06
C THR A 51 -17.30 -6.93 5.14
N GLU A 52 -16.57 -7.36 4.11
CA GLU A 52 -15.11 -7.37 4.08
C GLU A 52 -14.47 -5.97 4.03
N TRP A 53 -15.00 -5.04 3.21
CA TRP A 53 -14.42 -3.69 3.12
C TRP A 53 -14.60 -2.86 4.40
N ARG A 54 -15.67 -3.11 5.18
CA ARG A 54 -15.91 -2.40 6.44
C ARG A 54 -14.90 -2.80 7.52
N VAL A 55 -14.61 -4.10 7.62
CA VAL A 55 -13.57 -4.59 8.55
C VAL A 55 -12.22 -3.98 8.18
N ARG A 56 -11.89 -3.97 6.89
CA ARG A 56 -10.66 -3.34 6.40
C ARG A 56 -10.62 -1.84 6.65
N ALA A 57 -11.74 -1.12 6.51
CA ALA A 57 -11.82 0.30 6.81
C ALA A 57 -11.51 0.61 8.28
N ILE A 58 -12.01 -0.22 9.21
CA ILE A 58 -11.68 -0.11 10.64
C ILE A 58 -10.20 -0.41 10.89
N SER A 59 -9.64 -1.41 10.21
CA SER A 59 -8.20 -1.69 10.35
C SER A 59 -7.33 -0.59 9.76
N ALA A 60 -7.75 0.03 8.65
CA ALA A 60 -7.04 1.14 8.01
C ALA A 60 -6.98 2.38 8.90
N SER A 61 -8.00 2.63 9.75
CA SER A 61 -7.97 3.76 10.69
C SER A 61 -6.87 3.65 11.75
N SER A 62 -6.22 2.49 11.90
CA SER A 62 -5.06 2.30 12.79
C SER A 62 -3.71 2.36 12.09
N LEU A 63 -3.65 2.64 10.77
CA LEU A 63 -2.39 2.70 10.01
C LEU A 63 -1.40 3.72 10.60
N HIS A 64 -1.91 4.83 11.16
CA HIS A 64 -1.09 5.84 11.80
C HIS A 64 -0.22 5.27 12.95
N LEU A 65 -0.67 4.22 13.66
CA LEU A 65 0.12 3.61 14.74
C LEU A 65 1.41 2.97 14.22
N ARG A 66 1.37 2.43 13.00
CA ARG A 66 2.54 1.80 12.35
C ARG A 66 3.61 2.82 11.97
N THR A 67 3.21 4.08 11.77
CA THR A 67 4.13 5.16 11.39
C THR A 67 5.13 5.55 12.48
N ASN A 68 4.93 5.07 13.71
CA ASN A 68 5.87 5.22 14.82
C ASN A 68 7.07 4.27 14.71
N HIS A 69 6.91 3.15 13.99
CA HIS A 69 7.91 2.11 13.85
C HIS A 69 8.17 1.85 12.37
N LEU A 70 9.09 2.64 11.80
CA LEU A 70 9.53 2.53 10.41
C LEU A 70 10.94 1.92 10.38
N TYR A 71 11.08 0.79 9.69
CA TYR A 71 12.35 0.12 9.48
C TYR A 71 12.77 0.26 8.02
N VAL A 72 14.08 0.39 7.77
CA VAL A 72 14.65 0.38 6.44
C VAL A 72 15.57 -0.83 6.34
N ASN A 73 15.36 -1.65 5.32
CA ASN A 73 16.23 -2.79 5.05
C ASN A 73 17.55 -2.30 4.47
N SER A 74 18.63 -2.50 5.22
CA SER A 74 19.98 -2.07 4.85
C SER A 74 20.92 -3.23 4.51
N GLU A 75 20.40 -4.46 4.42
CA GLU A 75 21.21 -5.66 4.21
C GLU A 75 21.54 -5.86 2.72
N ASP A 76 22.75 -6.35 2.44
CA ASP A 76 23.23 -6.68 1.08
C ASP A 76 23.21 -5.50 0.08
N ILE A 77 23.32 -4.27 0.57
CA ILE A 77 23.40 -3.07 -0.28
C ILE A 77 24.81 -2.94 -0.84
N ARG A 78 24.91 -2.76 -2.16
CA ARG A 78 26.17 -2.40 -2.81
C ARG A 78 26.54 -0.95 -2.48
N GLU A 79 27.79 -0.70 -2.13
CA GLU A 79 28.31 0.66 -1.88
C GLU A 79 28.35 1.54 -3.15
N THR A 80 28.08 0.95 -4.32
CA THR A 80 28.09 1.64 -5.61
C THR A 80 26.68 2.01 -6.07
N GLY A 81 26.40 3.30 -6.15
CA GLY A 81 25.12 3.82 -6.66
C GLY A 81 24.68 5.10 -5.96
N TYR A 82 23.47 5.55 -6.28
CA TYR A 82 22.84 6.68 -5.61
C TYR A 82 22.27 6.29 -4.25
N THR A 83 22.31 7.22 -3.31
CA THR A 83 21.63 7.11 -2.01
C THR A 83 20.35 7.93 -2.02
N TYR A 84 19.21 7.28 -1.75
CA TYR A 84 17.90 7.92 -1.81
C TYR A 84 17.46 8.38 -0.42
N VAL A 85 17.05 9.63 -0.29
CA VAL A 85 16.60 10.20 0.98
C VAL A 85 15.10 10.48 0.90
N MET A 86 14.33 9.76 1.71
CA MET A 86 12.88 9.86 1.80
C MET A 86 12.46 10.71 3.00
N PRO A 87 11.74 11.83 2.81
CA PRO A 87 11.27 12.63 3.93
C PRO A 87 10.11 11.91 4.65
N LYS A 88 10.17 11.86 5.99
CA LYS A 88 9.21 11.08 6.78
C LYS A 88 7.79 11.61 6.66
N ASN A 89 7.59 12.92 6.44
CA ASN A 89 6.25 13.50 6.38
C ASN A 89 5.40 12.89 5.25
N ILE A 90 5.94 12.77 4.03
CA ILE A 90 5.20 12.18 2.91
C ILE A 90 5.06 10.66 3.08
N LEU A 91 6.08 9.99 3.62
CA LEU A 91 6.00 8.55 3.86
C LEU A 91 4.90 8.20 4.88
N LYS A 92 4.81 8.96 5.99
CA LYS A 92 3.76 8.75 7.00
C LYS A 92 2.37 8.98 6.41
N THR A 93 2.18 10.05 5.63
CA THR A 93 0.91 10.29 4.93
C THR A 93 0.60 9.16 3.95
N PHE A 94 1.57 8.70 3.15
CA PHE A 94 1.39 7.59 2.21
C PHE A 94 0.93 6.29 2.90
N ILE A 95 1.50 5.99 4.07
CA ILE A 95 1.08 4.86 4.91
C ILE A 95 -0.33 5.07 5.46
N CYS A 96 -0.69 6.28 5.88
CA CYS A 96 -2.02 6.56 6.43
C CYS A 96 -3.13 6.50 5.37
N ILE A 97 -2.85 6.86 4.12
CA ILE A 97 -3.87 6.86 3.05
C ILE A 97 -4.08 5.49 2.39
N SER A 98 -3.30 4.47 2.73
CA SER A 98 -3.29 3.18 2.03
C SER A 98 -4.24 2.15 2.67
N ASP A 99 -4.22 0.92 2.16
CA ASP A 99 -4.99 -0.20 2.68
C ASP A 99 -4.07 -1.39 2.99
N LEU A 100 -4.41 -2.17 4.01
CA LEU A 100 -3.59 -3.29 4.48
C LEU A 100 -3.51 -4.48 3.52
N ARG A 101 -4.44 -4.58 2.56
CA ARG A 101 -4.55 -5.74 1.66
C ARG A 101 -4.43 -5.36 0.19
N THR A 102 -4.94 -4.21 -0.20
CA THR A 102 -4.85 -3.69 -1.55
C THR A 102 -3.64 -2.78 -1.67
N GLN A 103 -2.76 -3.08 -2.62
CA GLN A 103 -1.60 -2.26 -2.91
C GLN A 103 -2.01 -0.88 -3.45
N VAL A 104 -1.27 0.12 -3.02
CA VAL A 104 -1.38 1.52 -3.46
C VAL A 104 0.01 1.97 -3.88
N ALA A 105 0.12 2.72 -4.96
CA ALA A 105 1.37 3.21 -5.51
C ALA A 105 1.38 4.73 -5.72
N ALA A 106 2.58 5.31 -5.72
CA ALA A 106 2.84 6.70 -6.06
C ALA A 106 4.14 6.81 -6.88
N TYR A 107 4.18 7.76 -7.81
CA TYR A 107 5.42 8.12 -8.48
C TYR A 107 6.30 8.99 -7.60
N LEU A 108 7.61 8.83 -7.72
CA LEU A 108 8.62 9.55 -6.95
C LEU A 108 9.32 10.57 -7.86
N TYR A 109 9.37 11.80 -7.40
CA TYR A 109 10.12 12.88 -8.04
C TYR A 109 11.03 13.53 -7.02
N GLY A 110 12.21 13.92 -7.48
CA GLY A 110 13.22 14.48 -6.59
C GLY A 110 14.31 15.22 -7.32
N ILE A 111 15.37 15.53 -6.58
CA ILE A 111 16.52 16.25 -7.10
C ILE A 111 17.76 15.87 -6.29
N SER A 112 18.92 15.90 -6.93
CA SER A 112 20.19 15.84 -6.21
C SER A 112 20.53 17.19 -5.57
N PRO A 113 20.97 17.22 -4.30
CA PRO A 113 21.54 18.43 -3.70
C PRO A 113 22.70 18.96 -4.55
N PRO A 114 22.87 20.29 -4.66
CA PRO A 114 23.95 20.87 -5.45
C PRO A 114 25.34 20.45 -4.96
N ASP A 115 25.46 20.18 -3.66
CA ASP A 115 26.72 19.79 -3.02
C ASP A 115 27.05 18.30 -3.16
N ASN A 116 26.05 17.45 -3.46
CA ASN A 116 26.25 16.01 -3.52
C ASN A 116 25.37 15.33 -4.59
N PRO A 117 25.90 15.13 -5.81
CA PRO A 117 25.16 14.51 -6.92
C PRO A 117 24.89 13.01 -6.72
N GLN A 118 25.57 12.34 -5.80
CA GLN A 118 25.35 10.92 -5.49
C GLN A 118 24.14 10.70 -4.57
N VAL A 119 23.57 11.76 -4.01
CA VAL A 119 22.36 11.70 -3.19
C VAL A 119 21.16 12.14 -4.02
N LYS A 120 20.04 11.44 -3.88
CA LYS A 120 18.76 11.75 -4.51
C LYS A 120 17.72 12.02 -3.43
N GLU A 121 17.33 13.28 -3.26
CA GLU A 121 16.32 13.67 -2.28
C GLU A 121 14.94 13.60 -2.93
N ILE A 122 14.06 12.75 -2.38
CA ILE A 122 12.68 12.62 -2.85
C ILE A 122 11.89 13.82 -2.33
N ARG A 123 11.46 14.71 -3.24
CA ARG A 123 10.74 15.95 -2.89
C ARG A 123 9.23 15.82 -3.07
N CYS A 124 8.78 14.97 -3.99
CA CYS A 124 7.38 14.86 -4.34
C CYS A 124 6.94 13.40 -4.50
N MET A 125 5.76 13.08 -3.96
CA MET A 125 5.01 11.87 -4.28
C MET A 125 3.77 12.24 -5.11
N VAL A 126 3.65 11.65 -6.30
CA VAL A 126 2.50 11.87 -7.17
C VAL A 126 1.56 10.67 -7.10
N MET A 127 0.35 10.92 -6.59
CA MET A 127 -0.75 9.97 -6.64
C MET A 127 -1.49 10.12 -7.97
N VAL A 128 -1.66 9.02 -8.68
CA VAL A 128 -2.40 8.97 -9.95
C VAL A 128 -3.65 8.11 -9.79
N PRO A 129 -4.65 8.23 -10.69
CA PRO A 129 -5.76 7.29 -10.76
C PRO A 129 -5.23 5.86 -10.77
N GLN A 130 -5.73 4.97 -9.91
CA GLN A 130 -5.18 3.62 -9.83
C GLN A 130 -6.16 2.60 -9.28
N VAL A 131 -5.94 1.34 -9.66
CA VAL A 131 -6.63 0.16 -9.11
C VAL A 131 -5.59 -0.82 -8.62
N GLY A 132 -5.77 -1.33 -7.41
CA GLY A 132 -4.83 -2.26 -6.78
C GLY A 132 -5.45 -3.63 -6.57
N THR A 133 -4.59 -4.64 -6.48
CA THR A 133 -4.90 -5.95 -5.95
C THR A 133 -4.02 -6.23 -4.75
N HIS A 134 -3.96 -7.47 -4.25
CA HIS A 134 -3.03 -7.84 -3.19
C HIS A 134 -1.58 -8.02 -3.68
N SER A 135 -1.40 -8.16 -4.99
CA SER A 135 -0.12 -8.54 -5.61
C SER A 135 0.35 -7.57 -6.70
N ASN A 136 -0.50 -6.65 -7.17
CA ASN A 136 -0.15 -5.72 -8.23
C ASN A 136 -0.95 -4.41 -8.14
N VAL A 137 -0.45 -3.37 -8.78
CA VAL A 137 -1.17 -2.12 -9.02
C VAL A 137 -1.30 -1.87 -10.53
N THR A 138 -2.39 -1.25 -10.94
CA THR A 138 -2.59 -0.80 -12.32
C THR A 138 -2.69 0.72 -12.32
N LEU A 139 -1.76 1.36 -13.02
CA LEU A 139 -1.68 2.80 -13.23
C LEU A 139 -1.98 3.14 -14.71
N PRO A 140 -2.46 4.35 -15.00
CA PRO A 140 -2.53 4.89 -16.36
C PRO A 140 -1.15 4.96 -17.00
N GLN A 141 -1.12 4.82 -18.32
CA GLN A 141 0.12 4.93 -19.12
C GLN A 141 0.65 6.36 -19.17
N GLN A 142 -0.22 7.36 -19.03
CA GLN A 142 0.20 8.76 -18.97
C GLN A 142 1.05 8.99 -17.70
N LEU A 143 2.29 9.45 -17.87
CA LEU A 143 3.12 9.90 -16.76
C LEU A 143 2.65 11.24 -16.20
N PRO A 144 2.96 11.54 -14.92
CA PRO A 144 2.72 12.85 -14.34
C PRO A 144 3.37 13.98 -15.13
N ASP A 145 2.58 14.98 -15.47
CA ASP A 145 3.03 16.22 -16.09
C ASP A 145 2.37 17.41 -15.36
N HIS A 146 3.19 18.32 -14.87
CA HIS A 146 2.76 19.53 -14.17
C HIS A 146 3.94 20.51 -14.03
N ASP A 147 3.66 21.81 -13.95
CA ASP A 147 4.68 22.88 -13.84
C ASP A 147 5.64 22.65 -12.65
N HIS A 148 5.12 22.30 -11.47
CA HIS A 148 5.92 21.97 -10.29
C HIS A 148 6.82 20.73 -10.41
N LEU A 149 6.64 19.88 -11.43
CA LEU A 149 7.49 18.71 -11.66
C LEU A 149 8.64 19.00 -12.64
N ARG A 150 8.64 20.15 -13.32
CA ARG A 150 9.63 20.47 -14.37
C ARG A 150 11.06 20.56 -13.86
N ASP A 151 11.22 21.02 -12.63
CA ASP A 151 12.53 21.16 -11.98
C ASP A 151 12.96 19.88 -11.24
N LEU A 152 12.15 18.82 -11.29
CA LEU A 152 12.40 17.55 -10.61
C LEU A 152 12.64 16.43 -11.63
N GLU A 153 13.49 15.48 -11.27
CA GLU A 153 13.72 14.27 -12.05
C GLU A 153 12.87 13.10 -11.51
N PRO A 154 12.38 12.20 -12.39
CA PRO A 154 11.66 11.00 -11.95
C PRO A 154 12.63 10.02 -11.30
N LEU A 155 12.35 9.64 -10.05
CA LEU A 155 13.15 8.69 -9.25
C LEU A 155 12.51 7.31 -9.16
N GLY A 156 11.44 7.06 -9.91
CA GLY A 156 10.75 5.78 -9.94
C GLY A 156 9.42 5.82 -9.19
N TRP A 157 9.13 4.80 -8.39
CA TRP A 157 7.82 4.65 -7.72
C TRP A 157 7.91 3.91 -6.40
N ILE A 158 6.94 4.15 -5.53
CA ILE A 158 6.73 3.44 -4.27
C ILE A 158 5.39 2.73 -4.31
N HIS A 159 5.29 1.56 -3.69
CA HIS A 159 4.01 0.92 -3.44
C HIS A 159 3.94 0.20 -2.10
N THR A 160 2.73 0.06 -1.58
CA THR A 160 2.47 -0.74 -0.38
C THR A 160 2.40 -2.22 -0.71
N GLN A 161 2.82 -3.06 0.23
CA GLN A 161 2.76 -4.51 0.12
C GLN A 161 2.16 -5.11 1.40
N PRO A 162 1.16 -6.00 1.29
CA PRO A 162 0.52 -6.60 2.48
C PRO A 162 1.46 -7.47 3.31
N GLN A 163 2.49 -8.03 2.68
CA GLN A 163 3.46 -8.92 3.30
C GLN A 163 4.85 -8.61 2.77
N GLU A 164 5.83 -8.62 3.66
CA GLU A 164 7.24 -8.45 3.32
C GLU A 164 7.75 -9.65 2.53
N GLN A 165 8.47 -9.37 1.44
CA GLN A 165 9.13 -10.37 0.60
C GLN A 165 10.66 -10.19 0.66
N PRO A 166 11.45 -11.28 0.58
CA PRO A 166 12.90 -11.20 0.66
C PRO A 166 13.54 -10.55 -0.58
N HIS A 167 12.86 -10.62 -1.73
CA HIS A 167 13.29 -10.03 -3.00
C HIS A 167 12.12 -9.32 -3.66
N LEU A 168 12.43 -8.46 -4.63
CA LEU A 168 11.43 -7.77 -5.43
C LEU A 168 10.54 -8.78 -6.17
N SER A 169 9.25 -8.48 -6.30
CA SER A 169 8.31 -9.37 -6.97
C SER A 169 8.52 -9.38 -8.48
N PRO A 170 8.23 -10.49 -9.19
CA PRO A 170 8.29 -10.52 -10.65
C PRO A 170 7.32 -9.53 -11.30
N GLN A 171 6.20 -9.24 -10.64
CA GLN A 171 5.22 -8.24 -11.10
C GLN A 171 5.86 -6.85 -11.11
N ASP A 172 6.57 -6.47 -10.05
CA ASP A 172 7.22 -5.15 -9.95
C ASP A 172 8.36 -5.01 -10.96
N VAL A 173 9.17 -6.06 -11.16
CA VAL A 173 10.22 -6.07 -12.21
C VAL A 173 9.61 -5.89 -13.60
N THR A 174 8.53 -6.61 -13.90
CA THR A 174 7.83 -6.52 -15.19
C THR A 174 7.21 -5.14 -15.38
N PHE A 175 6.55 -4.61 -14.35
CA PHE A 175 5.92 -3.30 -14.38
C PHE A 175 6.94 -2.18 -14.60
N HIS A 176 8.02 -2.18 -13.82
CA HIS A 176 9.07 -1.16 -13.92
C HIS A 176 9.83 -1.25 -15.25
N ALA A 177 10.13 -2.46 -15.75
CA ALA A 177 10.77 -2.63 -17.05
C ALA A 177 9.91 -2.11 -18.21
N ARG A 178 8.59 -2.33 -18.17
CA ARG A 178 7.65 -1.76 -19.16
C ARG A 178 7.61 -0.24 -19.07
N MET A 179 7.54 0.31 -17.87
CA MET A 179 7.60 1.76 -17.67
C MET A 179 8.86 2.39 -18.25
N LEU A 180 10.03 1.78 -18.03
CA LEU A 180 11.30 2.23 -18.61
C LEU A 180 11.34 2.09 -20.14
N ALA A 181 10.73 1.04 -20.69
CA ALA A 181 10.68 0.84 -22.14
C ALA A 181 9.78 1.87 -22.84
N ASP A 182 8.67 2.24 -22.21
CA ASP A 182 7.69 3.15 -22.77
C ASP A 182 8.08 4.63 -22.57
N ASN A 183 8.89 4.94 -21.55
CA ASN A 183 9.22 6.31 -21.15
C ASN A 183 10.72 6.59 -21.16
N LYS A 184 11.19 7.30 -22.19
CA LYS A 184 12.61 7.67 -22.35
C LYS A 184 13.12 8.71 -21.34
N THR A 185 12.21 9.38 -20.62
CA THR A 185 12.55 10.35 -19.57
C THR A 185 13.08 9.68 -18.30
N TRP A 186 12.76 8.41 -18.08
CA TRP A 186 13.20 7.66 -16.92
C TRP A 186 14.59 7.06 -17.19
N LEU A 187 15.54 7.38 -16.33
CA LEU A 187 16.91 6.86 -16.41
C LEU A 187 17.02 5.62 -15.52
N ALA A 188 17.28 4.46 -16.12
CA ALA A 188 17.32 3.17 -15.42
C ALA A 188 18.28 3.14 -14.21
N ASP A 189 19.38 3.90 -14.27
CA ASP A 189 20.37 3.97 -13.19
C ASP A 189 19.91 4.81 -11.99
N GLN A 190 18.92 5.69 -12.17
CA GLN A 190 18.41 6.63 -11.17
C GLN A 190 17.00 6.30 -10.66
N THR A 191 16.25 5.47 -11.40
CA THR A 191 14.89 5.11 -11.01
C THR A 191 14.88 3.87 -10.13
N ILE A 192 14.11 3.92 -9.04
CA ILE A 192 14.00 2.85 -8.05
C ILE A 192 12.56 2.42 -7.83
N ILE A 193 12.42 1.27 -7.18
CA ILE A 193 11.16 0.69 -6.73
C ILE A 193 11.25 0.57 -5.22
N ILE A 194 10.40 1.32 -4.51
CA ILE A 194 10.34 1.24 -3.05
C ILE A 194 9.14 0.37 -2.67
N THR A 195 9.39 -0.72 -1.97
CA THR A 195 8.34 -1.53 -1.35
C THR A 195 8.14 -1.06 0.08
N CYS A 196 6.88 -0.78 0.46
CA CYS A 196 6.48 -0.46 1.82
C CYS A 196 5.62 -1.60 2.37
N SER A 197 6.25 -2.50 3.13
CA SER A 197 5.64 -3.74 3.62
C SER A 197 5.03 -3.56 5.01
N PHE A 198 3.80 -4.02 5.20
CA PHE A 198 3.11 -3.96 6.49
C PHE A 198 3.43 -5.15 7.40
N THR A 199 4.47 -5.00 8.23
CA THR A 199 4.85 -5.94 9.29
C THR A 199 3.99 -5.75 10.55
N PRO A 200 3.82 -6.73 11.45
CA PRO A 200 3.01 -6.54 12.66
C PRO A 200 3.44 -5.32 13.49
N GLY A 201 2.55 -4.33 13.64
CA GLY A 201 2.79 -3.10 14.42
C GLY A 201 3.77 -2.08 13.82
N SER A 202 4.31 -2.33 12.62
CA SER A 202 5.34 -1.50 11.99
C SER A 202 5.18 -1.45 10.46
N CYS A 203 6.08 -0.73 9.79
CA CYS A 203 6.30 -0.84 8.35
C CYS A 203 7.79 -1.05 8.07
N SER A 204 8.09 -1.93 7.13
CA SER A 204 9.45 -2.17 6.61
C SER A 204 9.56 -1.63 5.19
N LEU A 205 10.62 -0.89 4.89
CA LEU A 205 10.88 -0.34 3.57
C LEU A 205 12.13 -0.95 2.95
N THR A 206 12.04 -1.33 1.69
CA THR A 206 13.20 -1.74 0.89
C THR A 206 13.17 -1.02 -0.45
N ALA A 207 14.31 -0.48 -0.87
CA ALA A 207 14.47 0.14 -2.17
C ALA A 207 15.25 -0.78 -3.10
N TYR A 208 14.76 -0.93 -4.34
CA TYR A 208 15.35 -1.78 -5.35
C TYR A 208 15.64 -0.99 -6.62
N ARG A 209 16.71 -1.36 -7.31
CA ARG A 209 17.00 -0.97 -8.69
C ARG A 209 16.98 -2.20 -9.58
N ILE A 210 16.45 -2.08 -10.79
CA ILE A 210 16.46 -3.19 -11.74
C ILE A 210 17.84 -3.33 -12.37
N THR A 211 18.30 -4.56 -12.57
CA THR A 211 19.55 -4.80 -13.29
C THR A 211 19.30 -4.80 -14.81
N PRO A 212 20.33 -4.62 -15.65
CA PRO A 212 20.16 -4.72 -17.11
C PRO A 212 19.55 -6.05 -17.57
N GLN A 213 19.85 -7.14 -16.87
CA GLN A 213 19.24 -8.45 -17.12
C GLN A 213 17.75 -8.46 -16.74
N GLY A 214 17.41 -7.89 -15.58
CA GLY A 214 16.03 -7.74 -15.14
C GLY A 214 15.19 -6.87 -16.08
N PHE A 215 15.78 -5.84 -16.66
CA PHE A 215 15.12 -5.02 -17.69
C PHE A 215 14.75 -5.83 -18.93
N GLN A 216 15.71 -6.59 -19.48
CA GLN A 216 15.47 -7.41 -20.68
C GLN A 216 14.42 -8.49 -20.42
N TRP A 217 14.50 -9.16 -19.27
CA TRP A 217 13.51 -10.14 -18.85
C TRP A 217 12.13 -9.50 -18.64
N GLY A 218 12.03 -8.43 -17.85
CA GLY A 218 10.76 -7.78 -17.53
C GLY A 218 10.05 -7.19 -18.76
N LYS A 219 10.80 -6.69 -19.75
CA LYS A 219 10.26 -6.20 -21.02
C LYS A 219 9.63 -7.31 -21.86
N SER A 220 10.23 -8.51 -21.85
CA SER A 220 9.77 -9.66 -22.63
C SER A 220 8.72 -10.51 -21.91
N ASN A 221 8.65 -10.41 -20.58
CA ASN A 221 7.72 -11.18 -19.78
C ASN A 221 6.26 -10.81 -20.08
N LYS A 222 5.44 -11.84 -20.35
CA LYS A 222 3.99 -11.74 -20.55
C LYS A 222 3.19 -12.46 -19.48
N ASP A 223 3.84 -13.30 -18.67
CA ASP A 223 3.20 -14.07 -17.62
C ASP A 223 3.02 -13.20 -16.37
N THR A 224 1.77 -13.13 -15.90
CA THR A 224 1.36 -12.38 -14.70
C THR A 224 1.20 -13.28 -13.47
N GLY A 225 1.54 -14.56 -13.59
CA GLY A 225 1.55 -15.52 -12.49
C GLY A 225 2.57 -15.19 -11.41
N PRO A 226 2.53 -15.90 -10.26
CA PRO A 226 3.46 -15.67 -9.16
C PRO A 226 4.88 -16.15 -9.47
N ASN A 227 5.04 -17.15 -10.33
CA ASN A 227 6.33 -17.76 -10.68
C ASN A 227 6.51 -17.81 -12.21
N PRO A 228 6.70 -16.65 -12.87
CA PRO A 228 6.88 -16.61 -14.32
C PRO A 228 8.22 -17.22 -14.72
N ALA A 229 8.23 -17.86 -15.88
CA ALA A 229 9.41 -18.57 -16.39
C ALA A 229 10.62 -17.63 -16.55
N GLY A 230 11.79 -18.09 -16.10
CA GLY A 230 13.05 -17.37 -16.21
C GLY A 230 13.24 -16.21 -15.22
N PHE A 231 12.31 -16.00 -14.28
CA PHE A 231 12.53 -15.02 -13.21
C PHE A 231 13.69 -15.44 -12.29
N LEU A 232 14.58 -14.49 -11.98
CA LEU A 232 15.66 -14.66 -11.03
C LEU A 232 15.66 -13.49 -10.03
N PRO A 233 15.92 -13.72 -8.74
CA PRO A 233 16.04 -12.64 -7.75
C PRO A 233 17.11 -11.60 -8.10
N THR A 234 18.13 -11.97 -8.89
CA THR A 234 19.19 -11.08 -9.39
C THR A 234 18.74 -10.09 -10.47
N HIS A 235 17.48 -10.15 -10.90
CA HIS A 235 16.87 -9.16 -11.80
C HIS A 235 16.71 -7.78 -11.14
N ALA A 236 16.80 -7.71 -9.83
CA ALA A 236 16.88 -6.46 -9.09
C ALA A 236 17.93 -6.57 -7.99
N GLU A 237 18.46 -5.42 -7.59
CA GLU A 237 19.40 -5.31 -6.48
C GLU A 237 18.90 -4.25 -5.50
N LYS A 238 19.21 -4.43 -4.22
CA LYS A 238 18.87 -3.47 -3.18
C LYS A 238 19.76 -2.23 -3.30
N VAL A 239 19.19 -1.06 -3.05
CA VAL A 239 19.89 0.23 -3.07
C VAL A 239 19.73 0.96 -1.74
N GLN A 240 20.66 1.86 -1.45
CA GLN A 240 20.65 2.59 -0.19
C GLN A 240 19.52 3.59 -0.13
N MET A 241 18.72 3.51 0.95
CA MET A 241 17.69 4.48 1.27
C MET A 241 17.81 4.92 2.72
N LEU A 242 17.55 6.20 2.98
CA LEU A 242 17.53 6.81 4.31
C LEU A 242 16.21 7.55 4.53
N LEU A 243 15.75 7.60 5.78
CA LEU A 243 14.62 8.42 6.18
C LEU A 243 15.14 9.73 6.78
N SER A 244 14.55 10.86 6.39
CA SER A 244 14.94 12.19 6.87
C SER A 244 13.78 12.97 7.48
N ASP A 245 14.07 13.72 8.54
CA ASP A 245 13.18 14.74 9.11
C ASP A 245 13.68 16.17 8.82
N ILE A 246 14.78 16.31 8.07
CA ILE A 246 15.46 17.59 7.82
C ILE A 246 14.66 18.47 6.84
N PHE A 247 14.01 17.84 5.86
CA PHE A 247 13.20 18.52 4.87
C PHE A 247 11.84 17.84 4.73
N LEU A 248 10.88 18.59 4.19
CA LEU A 248 9.54 18.12 3.91
C LEU A 248 9.39 17.88 2.42
N GLY A 249 8.73 16.77 2.06
CA GLY A 249 8.18 16.58 0.72
C GLY A 249 6.75 17.07 0.61
N PHE A 250 6.21 17.09 -0.59
CA PHE A 250 4.81 17.41 -0.87
C PHE A 250 4.15 16.33 -1.75
N PHE A 251 2.82 16.39 -1.84
CA PHE A 251 2.06 15.52 -2.72
C PHE A 251 1.50 16.26 -3.91
N MET A 252 1.32 15.52 -4.99
CA MET A 252 0.44 15.88 -6.07
C MET A 252 -0.62 14.80 -6.26
N VAL A 253 -1.83 15.22 -6.57
CA VAL A 253 -3.00 14.34 -6.71
C VAL A 253 -3.79 14.73 -7.96
N PRO A 254 -4.71 13.89 -8.44
CA PRO A 254 -5.54 14.25 -9.57
C PRO A 254 -6.46 15.43 -9.22
N ASP A 255 -6.71 16.35 -10.16
CA ASP A 255 -7.51 17.58 -9.93
C ASP A 255 -8.92 17.32 -9.38
N ASN A 256 -9.49 16.17 -9.70
CA ASN A 256 -10.80 15.74 -9.19
C ASN A 256 -10.75 15.19 -7.75
N GLY A 257 -9.55 15.13 -7.14
CA GLY A 257 -9.28 14.58 -5.82
C GLY A 257 -9.42 13.06 -5.70
N ILE A 258 -9.61 12.34 -6.82
CA ILE A 258 -9.86 10.90 -6.84
C ILE A 258 -8.65 10.20 -7.46
N TRP A 259 -7.80 9.64 -6.61
CA TRP A 259 -6.72 8.74 -7.02
C TRP A 259 -7.14 7.26 -6.89
N ASN A 260 -8.00 6.93 -5.92
CA ASN A 260 -8.40 5.54 -5.66
C ASN A 260 -9.63 5.12 -6.48
N PHE A 261 -9.42 4.25 -7.48
CA PHE A 261 -10.49 3.68 -8.31
C PHE A 261 -10.90 2.26 -7.90
N ASN A 262 -10.42 1.72 -6.78
CA ASN A 262 -10.75 0.36 -6.35
C ASN A 262 -12.26 0.12 -6.14
N PHE A 263 -13.02 1.15 -5.75
CA PHE A 263 -14.49 1.06 -5.62
C PHE A 263 -15.24 1.44 -6.91
N MET A 264 -14.52 1.93 -7.92
CA MET A 264 -15.04 2.41 -9.19
C MET A 264 -14.27 1.81 -10.37
N GLY A 265 -13.88 0.53 -10.27
CA GLY A 265 -12.94 -0.11 -11.21
C GLY A 265 -13.39 -0.04 -12.67
N GLN A 266 -14.69 -0.03 -12.96
CA GLN A 266 -15.25 0.15 -14.31
C GLN A 266 -14.92 1.51 -14.94
N LYS A 267 -14.61 2.53 -14.13
CA LYS A 267 -14.25 3.87 -14.59
C LYS A 267 -12.73 4.03 -14.81
N HIS A 268 -11.94 3.05 -14.39
CA HIS A 268 -10.49 3.08 -14.60
C HIS A 268 -10.14 2.45 -15.94
N ASN A 269 -9.30 3.13 -16.72
CA ASN A 269 -8.78 2.64 -17.99
C ASN A 269 -7.28 2.97 -18.09
N PRO A 270 -6.39 2.03 -18.45
CA PRO A 270 -4.97 2.32 -18.64
C PRO A 270 -4.66 3.49 -19.59
N THR A 271 -5.55 3.81 -20.55
CA THR A 271 -5.37 4.93 -21.48
C THR A 271 -6.03 6.23 -21.02
N MET A 272 -6.57 6.26 -19.81
CA MET A 272 -7.22 7.46 -19.28
C MET A 272 -6.22 8.61 -19.09
N LYS A 273 -6.71 9.83 -19.29
CA LYS A 273 -5.94 11.04 -19.03
C LYS A 273 -6.31 11.65 -17.68
N TYR A 274 -5.36 12.34 -17.09
CA TYR A 274 -5.56 13.06 -15.85
C TYR A 274 -4.71 14.34 -15.81
N SER A 275 -5.15 15.28 -14.97
CA SER A 275 -4.47 16.52 -14.63
C SER A 275 -4.17 16.50 -13.13
N LEU A 276 -3.17 17.26 -12.69
CA LEU A 276 -2.63 17.19 -11.34
C LEU A 276 -2.71 18.55 -10.63
N CYS A 277 -2.94 18.51 -9.32
CA CYS A 277 -2.87 19.67 -8.44
C CYS A 277 -2.01 19.36 -7.21
N VAL A 278 -1.53 20.41 -6.54
CA VAL A 278 -0.78 20.29 -5.28
C VAL A 278 -1.78 20.26 -4.13
N GLU A 279 -2.09 19.05 -3.66
CA GLU A 279 -2.94 18.81 -2.50
C GLU A 279 -2.50 17.51 -1.81
N ASN A 280 -2.86 17.34 -0.54
CA ASN A 280 -2.64 16.07 0.15
C ASN A 280 -3.65 15.01 -0.30
N PRO A 281 -3.21 13.75 -0.50
CA PRO A 281 -4.12 12.68 -0.88
C PRO A 281 -5.10 12.35 0.23
N ARG A 282 -6.32 12.04 -0.20
CA ARG A 282 -7.39 11.57 0.69
C ARG A 282 -7.17 10.10 1.04
N GLU A 283 -7.63 9.68 2.21
CA GLU A 283 -7.51 8.30 2.68
C GLU A 283 -8.20 7.28 1.74
N TYR A 284 -7.73 6.03 1.74
CA TYR A 284 -8.26 4.96 0.90
C TYR A 284 -9.79 4.85 0.97
N TYR A 285 -10.35 4.92 2.19
CA TYR A 285 -11.78 4.82 2.47
C TYR A 285 -12.51 6.17 2.55
N HIS A 286 -11.90 7.26 2.10
CA HIS A 286 -12.57 8.55 2.06
C HIS A 286 -13.87 8.47 1.22
N GLU A 287 -14.89 9.25 1.59
CA GLU A 287 -16.21 9.19 0.95
C GLU A 287 -16.15 9.40 -0.56
N CYS A 288 -15.33 10.34 -1.06
CA CYS A 288 -15.17 10.63 -2.49
C CYS A 288 -14.75 9.39 -3.31
N HIS A 289 -13.94 8.49 -2.74
CA HIS A 289 -13.51 7.25 -3.40
C HIS A 289 -14.62 6.20 -3.46
N ARG A 290 -15.64 6.32 -2.62
CA ARG A 290 -16.73 5.33 -2.46
C ARG A 290 -18.09 5.84 -2.96
N ARG A 291 -18.16 7.03 -3.56
CA ARG A 291 -19.42 7.59 -4.09
C ARG A 291 -19.90 6.75 -5.28
N PHE A 292 -20.75 5.77 -5.00
CA PHE A 292 -21.68 5.23 -5.98
C PHE A 292 -22.65 6.34 -6.36
N ARG A 293 -22.43 7.02 -7.50
CA ARG A 293 -23.55 7.67 -8.19
C ARG A 293 -24.29 6.56 -8.92
N GLY A 294 -25.33 6.05 -8.27
CA GLY A 294 -26.38 5.19 -8.83
C GLY A 294 -27.70 5.73 -8.34
#